data_AF-A0A5K3EMI7-F1
#
_entry.id   AF-A0A5K3EMI7-F1
#
_cell.length_a   1.000
_cell.length_b   1.000
_cell.length_c   1.000
_cell.angle_alpha   90.00
_cell.angle_beta   90.00
_cell.angle_gamma   90.00
#
_symmetry.space_group_name_H-M   'P 1'
#
loop_
_entity.id
_entity.type
_entity.pdbx_description
1 polymer ?
#
loop_
_entity_poly.entity_id
_entity_poly.type
_entity_poly.pdbx_seq_one_letter_code
_entity_poly.pdbx_strand_id
1 'polypeptide(L)'
;MTISLGLIQWVPCTTTLLSFCMNAMTAEEQKRFTTETKAFAADLSNRGYRMEAPWGSDSSAVVSRFVNIERLVFSMRLLRRGLKKLLATSPESFASLRQRLITSHAALCAVHFVLGVGDRHLGNFLLDKTSGDLIGIDFGYAFGVTLALPVPEYVPMRLTSSIRELLEPSGPAGSFGSTLSRTLTTLRYHSNLILPALQTFIEENCTLNWSAYGQIFGQSGEDFQRSRLTLIKRKLIGFCPTELLIEDLRLRFGSQTWFNFVESVVRETVAGREQSQGVLSPIEQARRLVCLSSCPELLSRMHASWNSCL
;
A
#
# COMPACT_ATOMS: atom_id res chain seq x y z
N MET A 1 -10.10 -22.55 21.17
CA MET A 1 -9.75 -21.15 20.85
C MET A 1 -10.74 -20.25 21.57
N THR A 2 -10.30 -19.10 22.07
CA THR A 2 -11.14 -18.09 22.74
C THR A 2 -11.05 -16.77 21.96
N ILE A 3 -11.80 -15.75 22.37
CA ILE A 3 -11.77 -14.40 21.75
C ILE A 3 -10.36 -13.78 21.80
N SER A 4 -9.53 -14.19 22.77
CA SER A 4 -8.16 -13.71 22.97
C SER A 4 -7.07 -14.71 22.56
N LEU A 5 -7.45 -15.92 22.12
CA LEU A 5 -6.50 -16.99 21.79
C LEU A 5 -6.91 -17.66 20.47
N GLY A 6 -6.17 -17.34 19.41
CA GLY A 6 -6.22 -18.01 18.12
C GLY A 6 -4.96 -18.83 17.85
N LEU A 7 -5.05 -19.79 16.93
CA LEU A 7 -3.90 -20.47 16.35
C LEU A 7 -3.73 -19.99 14.91
N ILE A 8 -2.51 -19.68 14.52
CA ILE A 8 -2.16 -19.29 13.15
C ILE A 8 -1.21 -20.34 12.61
N GLN A 9 -1.44 -20.79 11.38
CA GLN A 9 -0.53 -21.72 10.72
C GLN A 9 0.83 -21.03 10.49
N TRP A 10 1.89 -21.66 10.98
CA TRP A 10 3.25 -21.26 10.64
C TRP A 10 3.60 -21.72 9.22
N VAL A 11 4.02 -20.79 8.37
CA VAL A 11 4.50 -21.10 7.02
C VAL A 11 6.02 -21.28 7.07
N PRO A 12 6.55 -22.50 6.89
CA PRO A 12 7.98 -22.75 6.99
C PRO A 12 8.77 -22.05 5.87
N CYS A 13 10.08 -21.91 6.05
CA CYS A 13 10.99 -21.30 5.07
C CYS A 13 10.68 -19.84 4.69
N THR A 14 9.87 -19.14 5.47
CA THR A 14 9.55 -17.74 5.25
C THR A 14 10.45 -16.79 6.06
N THR A 15 10.55 -15.54 5.60
CA THR A 15 11.19 -14.44 6.33
C THR A 15 10.40 -13.15 6.07
N THR A 16 10.37 -12.22 7.02
CA THR A 16 9.71 -10.93 6.76
C THR A 16 10.45 -10.16 5.68
N LEU A 17 9.74 -9.41 4.84
CA LEU A 17 10.36 -8.60 3.79
C LEU A 17 11.28 -7.53 4.39
N LEU A 18 10.95 -7.02 5.57
CA LEU A 18 11.81 -6.10 6.33
C LEU A 18 13.17 -6.74 6.65
N SER A 19 13.16 -7.93 7.28
CA SER A 19 14.40 -8.62 7.63
C SER A 19 15.21 -9.00 6.39
N PHE A 20 14.54 -9.40 5.31
CA PHE A 20 15.19 -9.70 4.04
C PHE A 20 15.93 -8.50 3.45
N CYS A 21 15.29 -7.33 3.39
CA CYS A 21 15.92 -6.09 2.90
C CYS A 21 17.07 -5.65 3.80
N MET A 22 16.90 -5.71 5.13
CA MET A 22 17.93 -5.31 6.09
C MET A 22 19.16 -6.24 6.00
N ASN A 23 18.96 -7.54 5.86
CA ASN A 23 20.05 -8.51 5.69
C ASN A 23 20.78 -8.37 4.36
N ALA A 24 20.18 -7.74 3.35
CA ALA A 24 20.83 -7.44 2.07
C ALA A 24 21.71 -6.18 2.12
N MET A 25 21.54 -5.31 3.13
CA MET A 25 22.39 -4.15 3.35
C MET A 25 23.75 -4.55 3.93
N THR A 26 24.79 -3.81 3.56
CA THR A 26 26.05 -3.79 4.30
C THR A 26 25.88 -3.04 5.62
N ALA A 27 26.78 -3.26 6.58
CA ALA A 27 26.74 -2.57 7.87
C ALA A 27 26.76 -1.03 7.73
N GLU A 28 27.53 -0.51 6.76
CA GLU A 28 27.61 0.93 6.49
C GLU A 28 26.32 1.46 5.83
N GLU A 29 25.76 0.73 4.85
CA GLU A 29 24.46 1.08 4.25
C GLU A 29 23.35 1.08 5.31
N GLN A 30 23.34 0.09 6.21
CA GLN A 30 22.34 -0.02 7.28
C GLN A 30 22.47 1.14 8.29
N LYS A 31 23.70 1.49 8.68
CA LYS A 31 23.98 2.63 9.56
C LYS A 31 23.52 3.93 8.93
N ARG A 32 23.87 4.16 7.66
CA ARG A 32 23.46 5.35 6.90
C ARG A 32 21.95 5.43 6.76
N PHE A 33 21.31 4.36 6.30
CA PHE A 33 19.85 4.29 6.15
C PHE A 33 19.14 4.62 7.47
N THR A 34 19.53 3.95 8.56
CA THR A 34 18.92 4.15 9.88
C THR A 34 19.08 5.60 10.36
N THR A 35 20.24 6.21 10.12
CA THR A 35 20.51 7.60 10.51
C THR A 35 19.61 8.57 9.74
N GLU A 36 19.56 8.43 8.42
CA GLU A 36 18.75 9.27 7.53
C GLU A 36 17.25 9.14 7.84
N THR A 37 16.74 7.91 8.01
CA THR A 37 15.32 7.69 8.30
C THR A 37 14.92 8.18 9.69
N LYS A 38 15.79 8.03 10.69
CA LYS A 38 15.52 8.57 12.04
C LYS A 38 15.50 10.10 12.02
N ALA A 39 16.44 10.72 11.32
CA ALA A 39 16.50 12.16 11.18
C ALA A 39 15.29 12.69 10.39
N PHE A 40 14.79 11.94 9.40
CA PHE A 40 13.58 12.27 8.66
C PHE A 40 12.33 12.16 9.55
N ALA A 41 12.19 11.06 10.29
CA ALA A 41 11.06 10.87 11.21
C ALA A 41 11.05 11.91 12.36
N ALA A 42 12.21 12.30 12.88
CA ALA A 42 12.33 13.33 13.91
C ALA A 42 11.89 14.71 13.39
N ASP A 43 12.32 15.08 12.17
CA ASP A 43 11.89 16.31 11.50
C ASP A 43 10.37 16.32 11.27
N LEU A 44 9.82 15.18 10.82
CA LEU A 44 8.37 15.04 10.70
C LEU A 44 7.65 15.22 12.06
N SER A 45 8.15 14.57 13.12
CA SER A 45 7.55 14.72 14.45
C SER A 45 7.65 16.15 14.99
N ASN A 46 8.76 16.85 14.75
CA ASN A 46 8.98 18.23 15.20
C ASN A 46 8.03 19.22 14.50
N ARG A 47 7.63 18.91 13.26
CA ARG A 47 6.65 19.67 12.48
C ARG A 47 5.20 19.40 12.90
N GLY A 48 4.98 18.64 13.97
CA GLY A 48 3.65 18.38 14.52
C GLY A 48 2.84 17.34 13.74
N TYR A 49 3.48 16.51 12.89
CA TYR A 49 2.82 15.43 12.14
C TYR A 49 2.41 14.24 13.02
N ARG A 50 1.68 14.51 14.11
CA ARG A 50 1.22 13.52 15.08
C ARG A 50 -0.27 13.24 14.99
N MET A 51 -1.11 14.15 14.48
CA MET A 51 -2.57 13.96 14.55
C MET A 51 -3.38 14.44 13.34
N GLU A 52 -2.93 15.45 12.58
CA GLU A 52 -3.69 15.96 11.43
C GLU A 52 -2.74 16.35 10.30
N ALA A 53 -2.49 15.35 9.46
CA ALA A 53 -2.09 15.42 8.06
C ALA A 53 -0.85 16.24 7.65
N PRO A 54 0.14 15.65 6.95
CA PRO A 54 1.45 16.29 6.78
C PRO A 54 1.56 17.38 5.69
N TRP A 55 0.51 18.16 5.51
CA TRP A 55 0.29 18.98 4.31
C TRP A 55 0.51 20.49 4.53
N GLY A 56 1.34 20.84 5.52
CA GLY A 56 1.73 22.22 5.84
C GLY A 56 2.64 22.92 4.80
N SER A 57 3.04 24.16 5.13
CA SER A 57 3.66 25.15 4.23
C SER A 57 5.04 24.79 3.64
N ASP A 58 5.76 23.82 4.20
CA ASP A 58 7.10 23.41 3.75
C ASP A 58 7.10 22.03 3.05
N SER A 59 6.09 21.82 2.20
CA SER A 59 5.85 20.55 1.50
C SER A 59 7.01 20.14 0.59
N SER A 60 7.69 21.09 -0.05
CA SER A 60 8.78 20.82 -1.00
C SER A 60 10.04 20.25 -0.33
N ALA A 61 10.41 20.73 0.87
CA ALA A 61 11.59 20.25 1.58
C ALA A 61 11.42 18.80 2.05
N VAL A 62 10.24 18.46 2.58
CA VAL A 62 9.90 17.10 3.04
C VAL A 62 10.01 16.10 1.89
N VAL A 63 9.44 16.44 0.73
CA VAL A 63 9.44 15.58 -0.46
C VAL A 63 10.85 15.46 -1.02
N SER A 64 11.60 16.55 -1.11
CA SER A 64 12.99 16.53 -1.59
C SER A 64 13.87 15.62 -0.73
N ARG A 65 13.70 15.68 0.59
CA ARG A 65 14.44 14.84 1.52
C ARG A 65 14.02 13.37 1.42
N PHE A 66 12.72 13.09 1.32
CA PHE A 66 12.21 11.75 1.07
C PHE A 66 12.79 11.15 -0.22
N VAL A 67 12.76 11.89 -1.33
CA VAL A 67 13.28 11.45 -2.63
C VAL A 67 14.78 11.16 -2.56
N ASN A 68 15.56 11.90 -1.76
CA ASN A 68 16.98 11.61 -1.57
C ASN A 68 17.21 10.25 -0.89
N ILE A 69 16.41 9.93 0.14
CA ILE A 69 16.46 8.62 0.80
C ILE A 69 15.96 7.52 -0.15
N GLU A 70 14.88 7.79 -0.90
CA GLU A 70 14.32 6.87 -1.89
C GLU A 70 15.37 6.49 -2.95
N ARG A 71 16.10 7.48 -3.48
CA ARG A 71 17.21 7.27 -4.43
C ARG A 71 18.34 6.45 -3.83
N LEU A 72 18.68 6.73 -2.57
CA LEU A 72 19.69 5.96 -1.83
C LEU A 72 19.27 4.48 -1.77
N VAL A 73 18.05 4.18 -1.32
CA VAL A 73 17.57 2.78 -1.22
C VAL A 73 17.47 2.13 -2.60
N PHE A 74 16.93 2.84 -3.60
CA PHE A 74 16.84 2.34 -4.97
C PHE A 74 18.21 1.93 -5.53
N SER A 75 19.26 2.70 -5.23
CA SER A 75 20.63 2.41 -5.67
C SER A 75 21.22 1.14 -5.04
N MET A 76 20.76 0.75 -3.84
CA MET A 76 21.24 -0.44 -3.15
C MET A 76 20.74 -1.74 -3.81
N ARG A 77 19.61 -1.68 -4.54
CA ARG A 77 18.96 -2.83 -5.22
C ARG A 77 18.72 -4.02 -4.28
N LEU A 78 18.13 -3.74 -3.11
CA LEU A 78 18.09 -4.66 -1.98
C LEU A 78 17.39 -5.98 -2.30
N LEU A 79 16.26 -5.96 -3.01
CA LEU A 79 15.54 -7.18 -3.34
C LEU A 79 16.32 -8.00 -4.36
N ARG A 80 16.82 -7.39 -5.44
CA ARG A 80 17.67 -8.11 -6.41
C ARG A 80 18.92 -8.68 -5.76
N ARG A 81 19.59 -7.88 -4.93
CA ARG A 81 20.82 -8.26 -4.23
C ARG A 81 20.54 -9.40 -3.27
N GLY A 82 19.47 -9.31 -2.49
CA GLY A 82 19.01 -10.36 -1.57
C GLY A 82 18.70 -11.65 -2.32
N LEU A 83 17.87 -11.57 -3.37
CA LEU A 83 17.53 -12.73 -4.21
C LEU A 83 18.79 -13.39 -4.79
N LYS A 84 19.72 -12.60 -5.33
CA LYS A 84 20.96 -13.11 -5.94
C LYS A 84 21.93 -13.73 -4.92
N LYS A 85 22.10 -13.11 -3.74
CA LYS A 85 23.10 -13.55 -2.75
C LYS A 85 22.60 -14.63 -1.82
N LEU A 86 21.32 -14.61 -1.48
CA LEU A 86 20.78 -15.42 -0.39
C LEU A 86 19.98 -16.63 -0.87
N LEU A 87 19.42 -16.58 -2.08
CA LEU A 87 18.45 -17.59 -2.54
C LEU A 87 18.82 -18.23 -3.88
N ALA A 88 19.18 -17.42 -4.88
CA ALA A 88 19.40 -17.91 -6.23
C ALA A 88 20.68 -18.73 -6.35
N THR A 89 20.56 -19.92 -6.92
CA THR A 89 21.70 -20.80 -7.23
C THR A 89 22.23 -20.64 -8.66
N SER A 90 21.39 -20.09 -9.56
CA SER A 90 21.71 -19.84 -10.96
C SER A 90 20.97 -18.60 -11.49
N PRO A 91 21.34 -18.05 -12.67
CA PRO A 91 20.60 -16.96 -13.31
C PRO A 91 19.14 -17.29 -13.61
N GLU A 92 18.84 -18.54 -13.97
CA GLU A 92 17.49 -19.04 -14.23
C GLU A 92 16.67 -19.07 -12.94
N SER A 93 17.28 -19.57 -11.85
CA SER A 93 16.67 -19.54 -10.51
C SER A 93 16.36 -18.11 -10.08
N PHE A 94 17.30 -17.18 -10.27
CA PHE A 94 17.07 -15.76 -9.99
C PHE A 94 15.90 -15.18 -10.80
N ALA A 95 15.84 -15.45 -12.10
CA ALA A 95 14.77 -14.96 -12.96
C ALA A 95 13.40 -15.52 -12.52
N SER A 96 13.35 -16.80 -12.17
CA SER A 96 12.13 -17.45 -11.68
C SER A 96 11.67 -16.88 -10.34
N LEU A 97 12.56 -16.80 -9.34
CA LEU A 97 12.27 -16.20 -8.03
C LEU A 97 11.79 -14.76 -8.16
N ARG A 98 12.47 -13.96 -8.99
CA ARG A 98 12.08 -12.58 -9.25
C ARG A 98 10.69 -12.48 -9.87
N GLN A 99 10.40 -13.30 -10.88
CA GLN A 99 9.10 -13.27 -11.54
C GLN A 99 7.98 -13.70 -10.60
N ARG A 100 8.21 -14.73 -9.77
CA ARG A 100 7.26 -15.18 -8.75
C ARG A 100 6.98 -14.13 -7.69
N LEU A 101 8.02 -13.45 -7.21
CA LEU A 101 7.87 -12.32 -6.28
C LEU A 101 7.02 -11.20 -6.90
N ILE A 102 7.30 -10.81 -8.15
CA ILE A 102 6.55 -9.76 -8.85
C ILE A 102 5.09 -10.17 -9.05
N THR A 103 4.84 -11.39 -9.51
CA THR A 103 3.48 -11.88 -9.78
C THR A 103 2.65 -12.01 -8.50
N SER A 104 3.21 -12.62 -7.44
CA SER A 104 2.53 -12.75 -6.15
C SER A 104 2.26 -11.40 -5.51
N HIS A 105 3.22 -10.46 -5.55
CA HIS A 105 3.03 -9.10 -5.05
C HIS A 105 1.92 -8.36 -5.80
N ALA A 106 1.92 -8.41 -7.14
CA ALA A 106 0.89 -7.76 -7.95
C ALA A 106 -0.51 -8.31 -7.65
N ALA A 107 -0.65 -9.62 -7.49
CA ALA A 107 -1.91 -10.25 -7.12
C ALA A 107 -2.38 -9.81 -5.73
N LEU A 108 -1.48 -9.82 -4.73
CA LEU A 108 -1.76 -9.33 -3.38
C LEU A 108 -2.18 -7.85 -3.39
N CYS A 109 -1.49 -7.00 -4.15
CA CYS A 109 -1.85 -5.58 -4.28
C CYS A 109 -3.26 -5.37 -4.84
N ALA A 110 -3.67 -6.13 -5.87
CA ALA A 110 -5.03 -6.06 -6.41
C ALA A 110 -6.08 -6.46 -5.35
N VAL A 111 -5.86 -7.59 -4.66
CA VAL A 111 -6.79 -8.11 -3.65
C VAL A 111 -6.87 -7.17 -2.45
N HIS A 112 -5.73 -6.72 -1.90
CA HIS A 112 -5.67 -5.77 -0.80
C HIS A 112 -6.34 -4.44 -1.14
N PHE A 113 -6.17 -3.95 -2.37
CA PHE A 113 -6.87 -2.75 -2.82
C PHE A 113 -8.39 -2.92 -2.77
N VAL A 114 -8.92 -4.00 -3.36
CA VAL A 114 -10.36 -4.28 -3.39
C VAL A 114 -10.92 -4.42 -1.98
N LEU A 115 -10.26 -5.21 -1.13
CA LEU A 115 -10.66 -5.42 0.26
C LEU A 115 -10.43 -4.20 1.16
N GLY A 116 -9.60 -3.24 0.73
CA GLY A 116 -9.20 -2.10 1.55
C GLY A 116 -8.32 -2.48 2.73
N VAL A 117 -7.42 -3.46 2.54
CA VAL A 117 -6.44 -3.84 3.56
C VAL A 117 -5.31 -2.81 3.59
N GLY A 118 -5.16 -2.12 4.72
CA GLY A 118 -4.06 -1.18 4.96
C GLY A 118 -3.11 -1.68 6.05
N ASP A 119 -2.26 -0.81 6.60
CA ASP A 119 -1.12 -1.16 7.47
C ASP A 119 -0.15 -2.12 6.79
N ARG A 120 0.11 -1.88 5.50
CA ARG A 120 0.97 -2.74 4.66
C ARG A 120 2.46 -2.36 4.81
N HIS A 121 2.95 -2.37 6.04
CA HIS A 121 4.38 -2.23 6.32
C HIS A 121 5.15 -3.53 5.99
N LEU A 122 6.47 -3.46 5.90
CA LEU A 122 7.33 -4.59 5.48
C LEU A 122 7.33 -5.81 6.41
N GLY A 123 6.80 -5.65 7.64
CA GLY A 123 6.59 -6.76 8.57
C GLY A 123 5.41 -7.63 8.16
N ASN A 124 4.43 -7.05 7.46
CA ASN A 124 3.19 -7.72 7.04
C ASN A 124 3.32 -8.45 5.69
N PHE A 125 4.54 -8.54 5.17
CA PHE A 125 4.88 -9.34 4.00
C PHE A 125 5.91 -10.39 4.41
N LEU A 126 5.57 -11.66 4.21
CA LEU A 126 6.49 -12.77 4.29
C LEU A 126 6.96 -13.15 2.90
N LEU A 127 8.27 -13.32 2.72
CA LEU A 127 8.87 -13.89 1.54
C LEU A 127 9.15 -15.38 1.80
N ASP A 128 8.54 -16.26 1.01
CA ASP A 128 8.94 -17.66 0.97
C ASP A 128 10.28 -17.77 0.22
N LYS A 129 11.32 -18.19 0.94
CA LYS A 129 12.68 -18.30 0.41
C LYS A 129 12.83 -19.42 -0.63
N THR A 130 11.88 -20.35 -0.67
CA THR A 130 11.90 -21.52 -1.54
C THR A 130 11.24 -21.23 -2.88
N SER A 131 10.01 -20.69 -2.85
CA SER A 131 9.25 -20.35 -4.06
C SER A 131 9.52 -18.94 -4.58
N GLY A 132 9.94 -18.01 -3.73
CA GLY A 132 10.03 -16.58 -4.06
C GLY A 132 8.68 -15.85 -4.01
N ASP A 133 7.61 -16.51 -3.57
CA ASP A 133 6.29 -15.89 -3.45
C ASP A 133 6.23 -14.97 -2.20
N LEU A 134 5.55 -13.83 -2.34
CA LEU A 134 5.16 -12.99 -1.21
C LEU A 134 3.81 -13.44 -0.66
N ILE A 135 3.71 -13.43 0.67
CA ILE A 135 2.53 -13.79 1.43
C ILE A 135 2.16 -12.61 2.33
N GLY A 136 0.92 -12.13 2.22
CA GLY A 136 0.39 -11.10 3.11
C GLY A 136 -0.08 -11.72 4.42
N ILE A 137 0.30 -11.09 5.54
CA ILE A 137 -0.17 -11.46 6.88
C ILE A 137 -0.77 -10.24 7.58
N ASP A 138 -1.37 -10.49 8.74
CA ASP A 138 -1.97 -9.48 9.62
C ASP A 138 -3.01 -8.61 8.90
N PHE A 139 -4.29 -8.96 9.01
CA PHE A 139 -5.38 -8.24 8.34
C PHE A 139 -6.17 -7.35 9.30
N GLY A 140 -5.53 -6.87 10.38
CA GLY A 140 -6.20 -6.09 11.44
C GLY A 140 -6.90 -4.81 10.96
N TYR A 141 -6.39 -4.19 9.90
CA TYR A 141 -7.00 -3.01 9.27
C TYR A 141 -7.51 -3.34 7.86
N ALA A 142 -8.74 -3.86 7.78
CA ALA A 142 -9.43 -4.17 6.53
C ALA A 142 -10.56 -3.17 6.22
N PHE A 143 -11.09 -3.21 5.00
CA PHE A 143 -12.26 -2.41 4.58
C PHE A 143 -12.04 -0.90 4.61
N GLY A 144 -10.80 -0.43 4.44
CA GLY A 144 -10.48 0.99 4.29
C GLY A 144 -10.54 1.78 5.60
N VAL A 145 -10.48 1.11 6.75
CA VAL A 145 -10.45 1.77 8.07
C VAL A 145 -9.13 2.52 8.35
N THR A 146 -8.09 2.31 7.54
CA THR A 146 -6.80 2.99 7.74
C THR A 146 -6.85 4.50 7.54
N LEU A 147 -7.86 5.01 6.85
CA LEU A 147 -8.12 6.45 6.77
C LEU A 147 -8.65 7.03 8.08
N ALA A 148 -9.08 6.20 9.03
CA ALA A 148 -9.47 6.61 10.38
C ALA A 148 -8.27 6.75 11.32
N LEU A 149 -7.09 6.25 10.94
CA LEU A 149 -5.89 6.33 11.77
C LEU A 149 -5.45 7.79 11.98
N PRO A 150 -4.78 8.10 13.11
CA PRO A 150 -4.10 9.38 13.33
C PRO A 150 -3.38 9.96 12.11
N VAL A 151 -2.54 9.13 11.48
CA VAL A 151 -1.89 9.42 10.21
C VAL A 151 -2.53 8.50 9.17
N PRO A 152 -3.37 9.03 8.26
CA PRO A 152 -4.02 8.23 7.23
C PRO A 152 -3.01 7.56 6.30
N GLU A 153 -3.37 6.39 5.78
CA GLU A 153 -2.65 5.78 4.68
C GLU A 153 -3.20 6.28 3.34
N TYR A 154 -2.41 7.07 2.62
CA TYR A 154 -2.85 7.68 1.36
C TYR A 154 -2.64 6.78 0.13
N VAL A 155 -1.75 5.79 0.22
CA VAL A 155 -1.40 4.93 -0.92
C VAL A 155 -2.25 3.64 -0.93
N PRO A 156 -2.83 3.25 -2.08
CA PRO A 156 -3.71 2.08 -2.14
C PRO A 156 -2.97 0.74 -2.13
N MET A 157 -1.67 0.73 -2.42
CA MET A 157 -0.82 -0.46 -2.35
C MET A 157 0.62 -0.05 -2.04
N ARG A 158 1.41 -1.02 -1.55
CA ARG A 158 2.83 -0.82 -1.33
C ARG A 158 3.60 -0.96 -2.65
N LEU A 159 4.08 0.17 -3.19
CA LEU A 159 4.95 0.22 -4.35
C LEU A 159 6.14 1.17 -4.12
N THR A 160 6.92 0.85 -3.08
CA THR A 160 8.08 1.63 -2.63
C THR A 160 9.33 1.38 -3.48
N SER A 161 10.41 2.09 -3.19
CA SER A 161 11.67 2.06 -3.95
C SER A 161 12.28 0.66 -4.08
N SER A 162 12.29 -0.16 -3.02
CA SER A 162 12.83 -1.52 -3.07
C SER A 162 11.99 -2.46 -3.94
N ILE A 163 10.69 -2.21 -4.05
CA ILE A 163 9.84 -3.00 -4.95
C ILE A 163 10.03 -2.49 -6.37
N ARG A 164 10.03 -1.17 -6.59
CA ARG A 164 10.23 -0.56 -7.91
C ARG A 164 11.58 -0.94 -8.52
N GLU A 165 12.64 -0.95 -7.73
CA GLU A 165 13.96 -1.38 -8.21
C GLU A 165 13.86 -2.80 -8.75
N LEU A 166 13.12 -3.72 -8.10
CA LEU A 166 12.95 -5.10 -8.57
C LEU A 166 12.26 -5.18 -9.95
N LEU A 167 11.50 -4.17 -10.37
CA LEU A 167 10.74 -4.19 -11.63
C LEU A 167 11.58 -3.78 -12.86
N GLU A 168 12.74 -3.14 -12.68
CA GLU A 168 13.58 -2.68 -13.80
C GLU A 168 14.13 -3.83 -14.68
N PRO A 169 14.29 -3.69 -16.00
CA PRO A 169 14.09 -2.49 -16.79
C PRO A 169 12.64 -2.29 -17.26
N SER A 170 11.75 -3.27 -17.05
CA SER A 170 10.36 -3.21 -17.55
C SER A 170 9.51 -2.19 -16.81
N GLY A 171 9.92 -1.80 -15.61
CA GLY A 171 9.22 -0.86 -14.76
C GLY A 171 7.85 -1.36 -14.27
N PRO A 172 7.08 -0.51 -13.57
CA PRO A 172 5.78 -0.87 -13.01
C PRO A 172 4.72 -1.28 -14.04
N ALA A 173 4.80 -0.75 -15.26
CA ALA A 173 3.87 -1.06 -16.35
C ALA A 173 4.10 -2.43 -17.01
N GLY A 174 5.24 -3.08 -16.74
CA GLY A 174 5.58 -4.38 -17.30
C GLY A 174 4.84 -5.55 -16.64
N SER A 175 5.60 -6.58 -16.25
CA SER A 175 5.09 -7.81 -15.61
C SER A 175 4.16 -7.53 -14.41
N PHE A 176 4.50 -6.54 -13.58
CA PHE A 176 3.68 -6.12 -12.44
C PHE A 176 2.31 -5.59 -12.87
N GLY A 177 2.28 -4.54 -13.71
CA GLY A 177 1.04 -3.93 -14.19
C GLY A 177 0.15 -4.88 -14.98
N SER A 178 0.74 -5.75 -15.80
CA SER A 178 0.01 -6.81 -16.52
C SER A 178 -0.65 -7.80 -15.54
N THR A 179 0.09 -8.28 -14.54
CA THR A 179 -0.47 -9.18 -13.51
C THR A 179 -1.55 -8.49 -12.68
N LEU A 180 -1.32 -7.22 -12.29
CA LEU A 180 -2.26 -6.42 -11.53
C LEU A 180 -3.59 -6.25 -12.28
N SER A 181 -3.54 -5.85 -13.55
CA SER A 181 -4.73 -5.65 -14.38
C SER A 181 -5.49 -6.96 -14.66
N ARG A 182 -4.78 -8.08 -14.88
CA ARG A 182 -5.40 -9.41 -15.04
C ARG A 182 -6.07 -9.89 -13.76
N THR A 183 -5.44 -9.64 -12.61
CA THR A 183 -6.02 -9.98 -11.30
C THR A 183 -7.28 -9.15 -11.06
N LEU A 184 -7.23 -7.84 -11.30
CA LEU A 184 -8.42 -6.98 -11.22
C LEU A 184 -9.52 -7.50 -12.14
N THR A 185 -9.21 -7.82 -13.40
CA THR A 185 -10.19 -8.38 -14.37
C THR A 185 -10.86 -9.63 -13.82
N THR A 186 -10.08 -10.54 -13.23
CA THR A 186 -10.59 -11.79 -12.63
C THR A 186 -11.50 -11.50 -11.43
N LEU A 187 -11.10 -10.57 -10.56
CA LEU A 187 -11.92 -10.14 -9.41
C LEU A 187 -13.25 -9.51 -9.85
N ARG A 188 -13.25 -8.70 -10.94
CA ARG A 188 -14.49 -8.13 -11.49
C ARG A 188 -15.40 -9.22 -12.07
N TYR A 189 -14.82 -10.17 -12.79
CA TYR A 189 -15.56 -11.29 -13.40
C TYR A 189 -16.27 -12.14 -12.35
N HIS A 190 -15.61 -12.43 -11.22
CA HIS A 190 -16.18 -13.19 -10.10
C HIS A 190 -16.83 -12.31 -9.01
N SER A 191 -17.17 -11.06 -9.32
CA SER A 191 -17.75 -10.12 -8.35
C SER A 191 -19.08 -10.60 -7.77
N ASN A 192 -19.85 -11.39 -8.54
CA ASN A 192 -21.09 -12.02 -8.11
C ASN A 192 -20.91 -13.04 -6.97
N LEU A 193 -19.73 -13.64 -6.84
CA LEU A 193 -19.40 -14.56 -5.74
C LEU A 193 -18.71 -13.82 -4.58
N ILE A 194 -17.82 -12.89 -4.91
CA ILE A 194 -17.01 -12.16 -3.91
C ILE A 194 -17.88 -11.18 -3.12
N LEU A 195 -18.77 -10.42 -3.77
CA LEU A 195 -19.56 -9.38 -3.11
C LEU A 195 -20.51 -9.93 -2.04
N PRO A 196 -21.31 -10.99 -2.28
CA PRO A 196 -22.16 -11.55 -1.24
C PRO A 196 -21.35 -12.09 -0.06
N ALA A 197 -20.24 -12.80 -0.31
CA ALA A 197 -19.39 -13.32 0.74
C ALA A 197 -18.80 -12.20 1.62
N LEU A 198 -18.34 -11.10 1.01
CA LEU A 198 -17.85 -9.93 1.75
C LEU A 198 -18.98 -9.19 2.47
N GLN A 199 -20.17 -9.15 1.88
CA GLN A 199 -21.33 -8.54 2.51
C GLN A 199 -21.71 -9.28 3.79
N THR A 200 -21.88 -10.59 3.71
CA THR A 200 -22.12 -11.46 4.86
C THR A 200 -21.00 -11.30 5.90
N PHE A 201 -19.74 -11.34 5.47
CA PHE A 201 -18.62 -11.15 6.38
C PHE A 201 -18.68 -9.80 7.10
N ILE A 202 -18.91 -8.68 6.41
CA ILE A 202 -18.94 -7.36 7.03
C ILE A 202 -20.14 -7.21 7.98
N GLU A 203 -21.31 -7.72 7.59
CA GLU A 203 -22.55 -7.65 8.37
C GLU A 203 -22.48 -8.50 9.65
N GLU A 204 -21.86 -9.69 9.57
CA GLU A 204 -21.72 -10.61 10.71
C GLU A 204 -20.51 -10.29 11.60
N ASN A 205 -19.52 -9.55 11.11
CA ASN A 205 -18.26 -9.37 11.82
C ASN A 205 -18.38 -8.39 12.99
N CYS A 206 -18.68 -8.94 14.17
CA CYS A 206 -18.73 -8.26 15.46
C CYS A 206 -17.36 -7.83 16.02
N THR A 207 -16.24 -8.15 15.35
CA THR A 207 -14.89 -7.84 15.90
C THR A 207 -14.39 -6.44 15.56
N LEU A 208 -14.92 -5.82 14.50
CA LEU A 208 -14.61 -4.44 14.14
C LEU A 208 -15.55 -3.51 14.90
N ASN A 209 -14.99 -2.55 15.63
CA ASN A 209 -15.76 -1.51 16.31
C ASN A 209 -16.20 -0.45 15.31
N TRP A 210 -17.19 -0.79 14.46
CA TRP A 210 -17.74 0.09 13.43
C TRP A 210 -18.20 1.44 13.99
N SER A 211 -18.74 1.44 15.21
CA SER A 211 -19.17 2.66 15.91
C SER A 211 -18.01 3.60 16.20
N ALA A 212 -16.87 3.08 16.68
CA ALA A 212 -15.69 3.91 16.94
C ALA A 212 -15.13 4.52 15.64
N TYR A 213 -15.11 3.75 14.54
CA TYR A 213 -14.70 4.29 13.24
C TYR A 213 -15.71 5.30 12.70
N GLY A 214 -17.01 4.99 12.75
CA GLY A 214 -18.07 5.89 12.31
C GLY A 214 -18.00 7.26 12.98
N GLN A 215 -17.74 7.30 14.29
CA GLN A 215 -17.57 8.55 15.05
C GLN A 215 -16.47 9.45 14.47
N ILE A 216 -15.36 8.88 13.98
CA ILE A 216 -14.25 9.65 13.36
C ILE A 216 -14.70 10.34 12.06
N PHE A 217 -15.64 9.73 11.33
CA PHE A 217 -16.22 10.28 10.11
C PHE A 217 -17.54 11.03 10.34
N GLY A 218 -17.97 11.22 11.59
CA GLY A 218 -19.25 11.86 11.92
C GLY A 218 -20.47 11.03 11.49
N GLN A 219 -20.34 9.71 11.40
CA GLN A 219 -21.38 8.78 10.94
C GLN A 219 -21.78 7.80 12.06
N SER A 220 -22.97 7.21 11.95
CA SER A 220 -23.32 6.03 12.75
C SER A 220 -22.45 4.83 12.34
N GLY A 221 -22.31 3.84 13.22
CA GLY A 221 -21.57 2.61 12.90
C GLY A 221 -22.15 1.87 11.68
N GLU A 222 -23.48 1.81 11.58
CA GLU A 222 -24.20 1.16 10.48
C GLU A 222 -24.01 1.91 9.15
N ASP A 223 -24.06 3.25 9.16
CA ASP A 223 -23.85 4.04 7.95
C ASP A 223 -22.39 3.93 7.48
N PHE A 224 -21.44 3.93 8.40
CA PHE A 224 -20.03 3.72 8.07
C PHE A 224 -19.82 2.33 7.47
N GLN A 225 -20.37 1.28 8.06
CA GLN A 225 -20.32 -0.09 7.54
C GLN A 225 -20.92 -0.18 6.12
N ARG A 226 -22.09 0.41 5.89
CA ARG A 226 -22.74 0.49 4.56
C ARG A 226 -21.88 1.26 3.55
N SER A 227 -21.21 2.31 3.98
CA SER A 227 -20.28 3.07 3.15
C SER A 227 -19.09 2.21 2.69
N ARG A 228 -18.56 1.34 3.56
CA ARG A 228 -17.44 0.44 3.23
C ARG A 228 -17.85 -0.64 2.23
N LEU A 229 -19.05 -1.20 2.38
CA LEU A 229 -19.63 -2.11 1.38
C LEU A 229 -19.77 -1.44 0.01
N THR A 230 -20.26 -0.19 0.01
CA THR A 230 -20.40 0.61 -1.21
C THR A 230 -19.05 0.89 -1.85
N LEU A 231 -18.02 1.19 -1.05
CA LEU A 231 -16.65 1.38 -1.52
C LEU A 231 -16.12 0.13 -2.23
N ILE A 232 -16.28 -1.05 -1.65
CA ILE A 232 -15.82 -2.32 -2.25
C ILE A 232 -16.54 -2.57 -3.58
N LYS A 233 -17.86 -2.36 -3.64
CA LYS A 233 -18.66 -2.47 -4.87
C LYS A 233 -18.11 -1.54 -5.96
N ARG A 234 -17.82 -0.27 -5.63
CA ARG A 234 -17.28 0.70 -6.57
C ARG A 234 -15.87 0.33 -7.06
N LYS A 235 -15.01 -0.18 -6.17
CA LYS A 235 -13.67 -0.70 -6.54
C LYS A 235 -13.77 -1.85 -7.55
N LEU A 236 -14.70 -2.78 -7.33
CA LEU A 236 -14.93 -3.94 -8.20
C LEU A 236 -15.57 -3.58 -9.54
N ILE A 237 -16.47 -2.59 -9.58
CA ILE A 237 -17.05 -2.13 -10.86
C ILE A 237 -15.98 -1.42 -11.70
N GLY A 238 -14.97 -0.84 -11.05
CA GLY A 238 -13.84 -0.19 -11.71
C GLY A 238 -13.82 1.32 -11.56
N PHE A 239 -14.49 1.86 -10.54
CA PHE A 239 -14.48 3.29 -10.29
C PHE A 239 -13.05 3.81 -10.08
N CYS A 240 -12.81 5.05 -10.50
CA CYS A 240 -11.50 5.69 -10.48
C CYS A 240 -10.88 5.69 -9.06
N PRO A 241 -9.70 5.07 -8.84
CA PRO A 241 -9.05 5.03 -7.53
C PRO A 241 -8.75 6.42 -6.95
N THR A 242 -8.44 7.39 -7.81
CA THR A 242 -8.20 8.79 -7.44
C THR A 242 -9.44 9.41 -6.80
N GLU A 243 -10.62 9.26 -7.42
CA GLU A 243 -11.86 9.79 -6.86
C GLU A 243 -12.27 9.06 -5.58
N LEU A 244 -12.10 7.73 -5.52
CA LEU A 244 -12.39 6.97 -4.30
C LEU A 244 -11.58 7.48 -3.10
N LEU A 245 -10.28 7.75 -3.30
CA LEU A 245 -9.42 8.28 -2.26
C LEU A 245 -9.82 9.69 -1.85
N ILE A 246 -10.10 10.58 -2.82
CA ILE A 246 -10.51 11.96 -2.55
C ILE A 246 -11.84 12.00 -1.80
N GLU A 247 -12.82 11.20 -2.21
CA GLU A 247 -14.12 11.13 -1.56
C GLU A 247 -14.00 10.65 -0.11
N ASP A 248 -13.25 9.57 0.15
CA ASP A 248 -13.06 9.06 1.51
C ASP A 248 -12.27 10.06 2.39
N LEU A 249 -11.25 10.71 1.85
CA LEU A 249 -10.51 11.74 2.58
C LEU A 249 -11.39 12.97 2.85
N ARG A 250 -12.25 13.36 1.91
CA ARG A 250 -13.17 14.50 2.08
C ARG A 250 -14.16 14.28 3.21
N LEU A 251 -14.61 13.04 3.43
CA LEU A 251 -15.50 12.70 4.55
C LEU A 251 -14.90 13.07 5.91
N ARG A 252 -13.57 12.98 6.05
CA ARG A 252 -12.88 13.28 7.32
C ARG A 252 -12.25 14.66 7.35
N PHE A 253 -11.69 15.11 6.23
CA PHE A 253 -10.81 16.27 6.16
C PHE A 253 -11.37 17.39 5.27
N GLY A 254 -12.59 17.28 4.75
CA GLY A 254 -13.14 18.25 3.81
C GLY A 254 -13.25 19.69 4.35
N SER A 255 -13.32 19.86 5.67
CA SER A 255 -13.31 21.18 6.33
C SER A 255 -11.91 21.77 6.53
N GLN A 256 -10.86 20.97 6.33
CA GLN A 256 -9.48 21.37 6.58
C GLN A 256 -8.91 22.14 5.40
N THR A 257 -8.21 23.25 5.67
CA THR A 257 -7.69 24.14 4.62
C THR A 257 -6.64 23.48 3.73
N TRP A 258 -5.86 22.55 4.28
CA TRP A 258 -4.84 21.80 3.55
C TRP A 258 -5.42 20.71 2.64
N PHE A 259 -6.69 20.32 2.80
CA PHE A 259 -7.30 19.25 1.99
C PHE A 259 -7.32 19.58 0.50
N ASN A 260 -7.54 20.84 0.14
CA ASN A 260 -7.50 21.32 -1.24
C ASN A 260 -6.15 21.02 -1.91
N PHE A 261 -5.05 21.12 -1.15
CA PHE A 261 -3.72 20.79 -1.66
C PHE A 261 -3.59 19.28 -1.94
N VAL A 262 -4.09 18.43 -1.03
CA VAL A 262 -4.08 16.97 -1.22
C VAL A 262 -4.92 16.56 -2.42
N GLU A 263 -6.10 17.15 -2.56
CA GLU A 263 -6.95 16.93 -3.72
C GLU A 263 -6.22 17.29 -5.02
N SER A 264 -5.53 18.44 -5.07
CA SER A 264 -4.72 18.84 -6.23
C SER A 264 -3.63 17.80 -6.52
N VAL A 265 -2.84 17.44 -5.51
CA VAL A 265 -1.75 16.46 -5.64
C VAL A 265 -2.26 15.12 -6.15
N VAL A 266 -3.34 14.59 -5.58
CA VAL A 266 -3.92 13.29 -5.94
C VAL A 266 -4.46 13.32 -7.38
N ARG A 267 -5.09 14.41 -7.81
CA ARG A 267 -5.58 14.59 -9.19
C ARG A 267 -4.43 14.73 -10.20
N GLU A 268 -3.40 15.50 -9.86
CA GLU A 268 -2.24 15.76 -10.71
C GLU A 268 -1.32 14.54 -10.87
N THR A 269 -1.18 13.73 -9.81
CA THR A 269 -0.37 12.49 -9.79
C THR A 269 -0.70 11.56 -10.97
N VAL A 270 -1.93 11.66 -11.48
CA VAL A 270 -2.42 10.79 -12.54
C VAL A 270 -2.87 11.52 -13.79
N ALA A 271 -2.47 12.77 -13.98
CA ALA A 271 -2.82 13.62 -15.12
C ALA A 271 -2.21 13.10 -16.45
N GLY A 272 -2.74 12.00 -16.96
CA GLY A 272 -2.82 11.71 -18.39
C GLY A 272 -4.13 12.28 -18.94
N ARG A 273 -4.10 12.76 -20.19
CA ARG A 273 -5.07 13.60 -20.92
C ARG A 273 -6.57 13.23 -20.91
N GLU A 274 -6.98 12.20 -20.20
CA GLU A 274 -8.38 11.82 -20.04
C GLU A 274 -8.75 11.91 -18.56
N GLN A 275 -9.49 12.97 -18.23
CA GLN A 275 -10.35 13.06 -17.05
C GLN A 275 -11.52 12.09 -17.24
N SER A 276 -11.25 10.79 -17.31
CA SER A 276 -12.31 9.78 -17.25
C SER A 276 -12.84 9.73 -15.82
N GLN A 277 -13.71 10.68 -15.49
CA GLN A 277 -14.57 10.61 -14.32
C GLN A 277 -15.52 9.42 -14.53
N GLY A 278 -15.29 8.31 -13.82
CA GLY A 278 -16.19 7.17 -13.86
C GLY A 278 -15.52 5.80 -13.77
N VAL A 279 -16.10 4.85 -14.50
CA VAL A 279 -15.69 3.44 -14.53
C VAL A 279 -14.57 3.24 -15.54
N LEU A 280 -13.43 2.75 -15.05
CA LEU A 280 -12.21 2.54 -15.81
C LEU A 280 -12.09 1.07 -16.24
N SER A 281 -11.41 0.84 -17.36
CA SER A 281 -10.93 -0.51 -17.72
C SER A 281 -9.99 -1.06 -16.63
N PRO A 282 -9.83 -2.39 -16.48
CA PRO A 282 -8.89 -2.96 -15.52
C PRO A 282 -7.44 -2.49 -15.72
N ILE A 283 -7.05 -2.23 -16.98
CA ILE A 283 -5.72 -1.71 -17.34
C ILE A 283 -5.56 -0.28 -16.83
N GLU A 284 -6.54 0.58 -17.11
CA GLU A 284 -6.45 1.98 -16.68
C GLU A 284 -6.57 2.09 -15.16
N GLN A 285 -7.43 1.30 -14.52
CA GLN A 285 -7.50 1.23 -13.05
C GLN A 285 -6.16 0.81 -12.45
N ALA A 286 -5.50 -0.22 -13.00
CA ALA A 286 -4.16 -0.64 -12.58
C ALA A 286 -3.13 0.47 -12.75
N ARG A 287 -3.17 1.21 -13.88
CA ARG A 287 -2.29 2.37 -14.12
C ARG A 287 -2.50 3.45 -13.06
N ARG A 288 -3.75 3.80 -12.74
CA ARG A 288 -4.07 4.79 -11.70
C ARG A 288 -3.52 4.37 -10.34
N LEU A 289 -3.70 3.10 -9.98
CA LEU A 289 -3.19 2.55 -8.72
C LEU A 289 -1.67 2.62 -8.61
N VAL A 290 -0.96 2.28 -9.69
CA VAL A 290 0.51 2.37 -9.76
C VAL A 290 0.98 3.81 -9.56
N CYS A 291 0.37 4.77 -10.24
CA CYS A 291 0.72 6.19 -10.12
C CYS A 291 0.53 6.72 -8.68
N LEU A 292 -0.64 6.44 -8.07
CA LEU A 292 -0.90 6.85 -6.68
C LEU A 292 0.09 6.22 -5.71
N SER A 293 0.40 4.93 -5.89
CA SER A 293 1.24 4.17 -4.95
C SER A 293 2.73 4.45 -5.07
N SER A 294 3.14 5.12 -6.15
CA SER A 294 4.53 5.53 -6.38
C SER A 294 4.74 7.04 -6.26
N CYS A 295 3.71 7.78 -5.83
CA CYS A 295 3.76 9.23 -5.69
C CYS A 295 4.60 9.66 -4.47
N PRO A 296 5.70 10.42 -4.66
CA PRO A 296 6.56 10.88 -3.56
C PRO A 296 5.83 11.80 -2.58
N GLU A 297 4.86 12.58 -3.05
CA GLU A 297 4.04 13.45 -2.19
C GLU A 297 3.21 12.63 -1.20
N LEU A 298 2.63 11.51 -1.64
CA LEU A 298 1.86 10.63 -0.75
C LEU A 298 2.77 9.80 0.15
N LEU A 299 3.85 9.24 -0.40
CA LEU A 299 4.76 8.36 0.33
C LEU A 299 5.58 9.08 1.41
N SER A 300 5.99 10.33 1.17
CA SER A 300 6.79 11.11 2.14
C SER A 300 6.01 11.48 3.41
N ARG A 301 4.68 11.35 3.37
CA ARG A 301 3.74 11.74 4.42
C ARG A 301 3.08 10.54 5.11
N MET A 302 3.54 9.33 4.81
CA MET A 302 3.12 8.11 5.49
C MET A 302 3.70 8.04 6.90
N HIS A 303 3.05 7.28 7.78
CA HIS A 303 3.53 7.06 9.13
C HIS A 303 4.94 6.43 9.14
N ALA A 304 5.80 6.83 10.08
CA ALA A 304 7.20 6.40 10.12
C ALA A 304 7.37 4.87 10.23
N SER A 305 6.49 4.18 10.96
CA SER A 305 6.52 2.71 11.08
C SER A 305 6.18 1.99 9.76
N TRP A 306 5.48 2.67 8.84
CA TRP A 306 5.16 2.12 7.54
C TRP A 306 6.41 1.97 6.65
N ASN A 307 7.44 2.76 6.97
CA ASN A 307 8.76 2.72 6.35
C ASN A 307 8.68 2.88 4.82
N SER A 308 8.13 4.00 4.35
CA SER A 308 7.87 4.26 2.93
C SER A 308 9.12 4.43 2.09
N CYS A 309 10.24 4.78 2.71
CA CYS A 309 11.53 4.93 2.04
C CYS A 309 12.07 3.58 1.53
N LEU A 310 11.70 2.47 2.18
CA LEU A 310 12.18 1.12 1.88
C LEU A 310 11.28 0.40 0.88
#